data_AF-A0A9C9L001-F1
#
_entry.id   AF-A0A9C9L001-F1
#
_cell.length_a   1.000
_cell.length_b   1.000
_cell.length_c   1.000
_cell.angle_alpha   90.00
_cell.angle_beta   90.00
_cell.angle_gamma   90.00
#
_symmetry.space_group_name_H-M   'P 1'
#
loop_
_entity.id
_entity.type
_entity.pdbx_description
1 polymer ?
#
loop_
_entity_poly.entity_id
_entity_poly.type
_entity_poly.pdbx_seq_one_letter_code
_entity_poly.pdbx_strand_id
1 'polypeptide(L)'
;MNSIKKNSAAISSILLSPIKYLMVALAMSSFSLNASALNNHQPHNGLSGDKKIIKHLKKAQHHNRHQPVDLKLYVFDCGEILVRDITIFNPALTPGEQITLSDTCYLVKHPKGTLIWDTGLSDSLLGVPGGVDAGNGVFNLSVSKTLKSQLEEIEIDPLSIDYIAFSHLHFDHTANTSYFLNATWLIQEVEYDLAFSPQAEQFFFNPQDYSVLQNNDTIKLNGHYDVFGDSSVVIISTPGHTPGHQALYLNLAETGPTILSGDLYHFQQNREEYGFPVFNTKKETVHSFALVDDLLDELNAKLWIQHDKPFFNSLNLSPAFYQ
;
A
#
# COMPACT_ATOMS: atom_id res chain seq x y z
N MET A 1 -41.90 44.04 10.35
CA MET A 1 -42.81 42.90 10.63
C MET A 1 -42.58 41.85 9.54
N ASN A 2 -42.00 40.70 9.94
CA ASN A 2 -42.23 39.30 9.51
C ASN A 2 -42.48 38.96 8.02
N SER A 3 -42.04 37.85 7.42
CA SER A 3 -41.10 36.76 7.72
C SER A 3 -41.02 35.86 6.47
N ILE A 4 -39.83 35.43 6.08
CA ILE A 4 -39.41 34.03 5.78
C ILE A 4 -40.49 33.00 5.36
N LYS A 5 -40.27 32.33 4.21
CA LYS A 5 -40.37 30.86 3.95
C LYS A 5 -39.86 30.57 2.51
N LYS A 6 -38.67 29.94 2.34
CA LYS A 6 -38.36 28.48 2.24
C LYS A 6 -38.61 27.86 0.86
N ASN A 7 -37.53 27.42 0.19
CA ASN A 7 -37.14 26.03 -0.16
C ASN A 7 -37.88 25.43 -1.37
N SER A 8 -37.32 24.58 -2.24
CA SER A 8 -36.03 23.89 -2.36
C SER A 8 -35.98 23.14 -3.70
N ALA A 9 -34.77 22.73 -4.08
CA ALA A 9 -34.43 21.49 -4.79
C ALA A 9 -34.80 21.38 -6.29
N ALA A 10 -33.79 21.64 -7.12
CA ALA A 10 -33.56 20.87 -8.33
C ALA A 10 -32.31 20.01 -8.10
N ILE A 11 -32.51 18.79 -7.60
CA ILE A 11 -31.53 17.71 -7.66
C ILE A 11 -32.28 16.51 -8.21
N SER A 12 -31.99 16.11 -9.44
CA SER A 12 -32.41 14.81 -9.97
C SER A 12 -31.43 14.37 -11.04
N SER A 13 -30.90 13.17 -10.82
CA SER A 13 -30.32 12.23 -11.77
C SER A 13 -29.03 12.62 -12.49
N ILE A 14 -27.91 12.51 -11.79
CA ILE A 14 -26.69 11.95 -12.40
C ILE A 14 -26.76 10.44 -12.13
N LEU A 15 -27.07 9.67 -13.17
CA LEU A 15 -26.95 8.22 -13.17
C LEU A 15 -25.47 7.86 -12.95
N LEU A 16 -25.17 7.23 -11.82
CA LEU A 16 -23.90 6.54 -11.59
C LEU A 16 -23.80 5.40 -12.60
N SER A 17 -22.96 5.61 -13.62
CA SER A 17 -22.52 4.56 -14.53
C SER A 17 -21.67 3.55 -13.76
N PRO A 18 -21.90 2.23 -13.86
CA PRO A 18 -21.01 1.25 -13.27
C PRO A 18 -19.62 1.39 -13.92
N ILE A 19 -18.62 1.52 -13.06
CA ILE A 19 -17.20 1.61 -13.41
C ILE A 19 -16.84 0.41 -14.28
N LYS A 20 -16.38 0.69 -15.51
CA LYS A 20 -15.85 -0.32 -16.42
C LYS A 20 -14.46 -0.72 -15.94
N TYR A 21 -14.36 -1.76 -15.12
CA TYR A 21 -13.12 -2.51 -14.95
C TYR A 21 -12.86 -3.32 -16.24
N LEU A 22 -12.34 -2.66 -17.29
CA LEU A 22 -12.17 -3.25 -18.61
C LEU A 22 -10.71 -3.10 -19.08
N MET A 23 -10.05 -4.25 -19.21
CA MET A 23 -8.82 -4.55 -19.97
C MET A 23 -7.48 -4.54 -19.22
N VAL A 24 -7.19 -5.66 -18.54
CA VAL A 24 -5.82 -6.11 -18.23
C VAL A 24 -5.53 -7.43 -18.98
N ALA A 25 -5.50 -7.42 -20.33
CA ALA A 25 -5.44 -8.67 -21.11
C ALA A 25 -4.52 -8.73 -22.35
N LEU A 26 -3.66 -7.75 -22.61
CA LEU A 26 -2.72 -7.86 -23.75
C LEU A 26 -1.24 -7.71 -23.32
N ALA A 27 -0.78 -8.57 -22.41
CA ALA A 27 0.67 -8.79 -22.22
C ALA A 27 1.05 -10.22 -21.81
N MET A 28 0.09 -11.08 -21.44
CA MET A 28 0.38 -12.41 -20.86
C MET A 28 0.51 -13.54 -21.90
N SER A 29 0.28 -13.30 -23.19
CA SER A 29 0.23 -14.37 -24.20
C SER A 29 1.57 -14.70 -24.89
N SER A 30 2.69 -14.12 -24.46
CA SER A 30 3.99 -14.30 -25.15
C SER A 30 5.18 -14.69 -24.28
N PHE A 31 4.98 -15.16 -23.05
CA PHE A 31 6.07 -15.74 -22.25
C PHE A 31 5.91 -17.26 -22.13
N SER A 32 6.60 -17.97 -23.02
CA SER A 32 6.83 -19.41 -22.87
C SER A 32 7.86 -19.63 -21.75
N LEU A 33 7.47 -20.45 -20.78
CA LEU A 33 8.27 -20.79 -19.60
C LEU A 33 9.58 -21.49 -19.97
N ASN A 34 10.66 -21.05 -19.35
CA ASN A 34 11.78 -21.93 -19.01
C ASN A 34 12.04 -21.79 -17.50
N ALA A 35 11.27 -22.55 -16.72
CA ALA A 35 11.45 -22.68 -15.28
C ALA A 35 12.63 -23.63 -15.01
N SER A 36 13.83 -23.08 -14.88
CA SER A 36 14.96 -23.78 -14.22
C SER A 36 16.06 -22.79 -13.81
N ALA A 37 15.87 -22.14 -12.66
CA ALA A 37 16.95 -21.64 -11.79
C ALA A 37 16.35 -20.91 -10.57
N LEU A 38 15.79 -21.67 -9.63
CA LEU A 38 15.55 -21.22 -8.26
C LEU A 38 16.38 -22.11 -7.36
N ASN A 39 17.55 -21.60 -6.97
CA ASN A 39 18.36 -21.95 -5.79
C ASN A 39 19.78 -21.48 -6.05
N ASN A 40 20.04 -20.22 -5.74
CA ASN A 40 21.35 -19.76 -5.33
C ASN A 40 21.17 -18.46 -4.55
N HIS A 41 21.14 -18.60 -3.23
CA HIS A 41 21.28 -17.50 -2.29
C HIS A 41 22.72 -16.96 -2.45
N GLN A 42 22.89 -15.95 -3.30
CA GLN A 42 24.16 -15.23 -3.43
C GLN A 42 24.15 -14.08 -2.42
N PRO A 43 25.22 -13.89 -1.63
CA PRO A 43 25.31 -12.77 -0.71
C PRO A 43 25.34 -11.46 -1.51
N HIS A 44 24.25 -10.69 -1.41
CA HIS A 44 24.17 -9.38 -2.04
C HIS A 44 25.04 -8.39 -1.28
N ASN A 45 26.08 -7.88 -1.93
CA ASN A 45 26.83 -6.73 -1.43
C ASN A 45 25.91 -5.50 -1.50
N GLY A 46 25.20 -5.20 -0.39
CA GLY A 46 24.25 -4.10 -0.30
C GLY A 46 24.80 -2.79 -0.88
N LEU A 47 23.99 -2.09 -1.67
CA LEU A 47 24.38 -0.84 -2.31
C LEU A 47 24.73 0.20 -1.24
N SER A 48 25.57 1.17 -1.58
CA SER A 48 26.03 2.17 -0.60
C SER A 48 24.89 2.99 0.04
N GLY A 49 23.71 3.02 -0.58
CA GLY A 49 22.49 3.62 -0.04
C GLY A 49 21.88 2.78 1.08
N ASP A 50 21.68 1.49 0.84
CA ASP A 50 21.12 0.51 1.78
C ASP A 50 21.85 0.52 3.13
N LYS A 51 23.18 0.44 3.08
CA LYS A 51 24.01 0.47 4.29
C LYS A 51 23.89 1.80 5.04
N LYS A 52 23.67 2.92 4.34
CA LYS A 52 23.47 4.22 4.98
C LYS A 52 22.13 4.28 5.70
N ILE A 53 21.04 3.81 5.07
CA ILE A 53 19.73 3.86 5.71
C ILE A 53 19.66 2.93 6.93
N ILE A 54 20.17 1.70 6.82
CA ILE A 54 20.22 0.76 7.96
C ILE A 54 21.01 1.37 9.13
N LYS A 55 22.21 1.91 8.85
CA LYS A 55 23.03 2.57 9.88
C LYS A 55 22.32 3.76 10.52
N HIS A 56 21.60 4.54 9.71
CA HIS A 56 20.84 5.70 10.17
C HIS A 56 19.69 5.29 11.09
N LEU A 57 18.86 4.34 10.66
CA LEU A 57 17.74 3.81 11.44
C LEU A 57 18.21 3.14 12.73
N LYS A 58 19.29 2.35 12.68
CA LYS A 58 19.89 1.72 13.88
C LYS A 58 20.33 2.76 14.90
N LYS A 59 20.95 3.85 14.44
CA LYS A 59 21.33 4.98 15.31
C LYS A 59 20.08 5.66 15.90
N ALA A 60 19.05 5.88 15.10
CA ALA A 60 17.80 6.50 15.55
C ALA A 60 17.07 5.64 16.58
N GLN A 61 16.99 4.31 16.39
CA GLN A 61 16.43 3.40 17.38
C GLN A 61 17.12 3.51 18.74
N HIS A 62 18.46 3.56 18.75
CA HIS A 62 19.21 3.76 20.00
C HIS A 62 18.87 5.10 20.68
N HIS A 63 18.64 6.15 19.92
CA HIS A 63 18.24 7.45 20.46
C HIS A 63 16.80 7.43 21.00
N ASN A 64 15.86 6.89 20.21
CA ASN A 64 14.43 6.87 20.52
C ASN A 64 14.10 5.93 21.69
N ARG A 65 14.98 4.98 22.04
CA ARG A 65 14.84 4.20 23.30
C ARG A 65 14.84 5.08 24.55
N HIS A 66 15.50 6.24 24.52
CA HIS A 66 15.58 7.15 25.66
C HIS A 66 14.53 8.26 25.61
N GLN A 67 14.05 8.60 24.42
CA GLN A 67 12.96 9.55 24.19
C GLN A 67 12.04 8.99 23.11
N PRO A 68 11.10 8.09 23.48
CA PRO A 68 10.18 7.51 22.52
C PRO A 68 9.29 8.58 21.91
N VAL A 69 9.05 8.46 20.61
CA VAL A 69 8.05 9.25 19.91
C VAL A 69 6.68 8.66 20.21
N ASP A 70 5.69 9.48 20.57
CA ASP A 70 4.28 9.06 20.72
C ASP A 70 3.67 8.80 19.34
N LEU A 71 4.10 7.70 18.73
CA LEU A 71 3.71 7.25 17.41
C LEU A 71 2.62 6.19 17.55
N LYS A 72 1.50 6.37 16.85
CA LYS A 72 0.40 5.39 16.83
C LYS A 72 0.13 4.94 15.40
N LEU A 73 -0.07 3.64 15.25
CA LEU A 73 -0.47 2.98 14.01
C LEU A 73 -1.88 2.40 14.19
N TYR A 74 -2.84 2.93 13.47
CA TYR A 74 -4.17 2.32 13.33
C TYR A 74 -4.20 1.46 12.07
N VAL A 75 -4.85 0.31 12.18
CA VAL A 75 -4.99 -0.67 11.09
C VAL A 75 -6.46 -0.72 10.69
N PHE A 76 -6.75 -0.56 9.40
CA PHE A 76 -8.11 -0.57 8.88
C PHE A 76 -8.36 -1.80 7.99
N ASP A 77 -9.56 -2.36 8.09
CA ASP A 77 -10.08 -3.30 7.09
C ASP A 77 -10.48 -2.51 5.85
N CYS A 78 -9.71 -2.66 4.78
CA CYS A 78 -9.92 -1.94 3.53
C CYS A 78 -10.43 -2.85 2.41
N GLY A 79 -10.96 -4.02 2.77
CA GLY A 79 -11.58 -4.97 1.87
C GLY A 79 -10.84 -6.29 1.76
N GLU A 80 -11.33 -7.13 0.86
CA GLU A 80 -10.77 -8.43 0.55
C GLU A 80 -10.78 -8.68 -0.95
N ILE A 81 -9.73 -9.36 -1.43
CA ILE A 81 -9.59 -9.82 -2.80
C ILE A 81 -9.54 -11.34 -2.80
N LEU A 82 -10.58 -12.00 -3.31
CA LEU A 82 -10.50 -13.40 -3.67
C LEU A 82 -9.78 -13.54 -5.01
N VAL A 83 -8.64 -14.20 -4.99
CA VAL A 83 -7.79 -14.49 -6.14
C VAL A 83 -8.05 -15.92 -6.57
N ARG A 84 -8.46 -16.11 -7.82
CA ARG A 84 -8.85 -17.44 -8.33
C ARG A 84 -7.69 -18.32 -8.79
N ASP A 85 -6.51 -17.73 -8.95
CA ASP A 85 -5.28 -18.44 -9.28
C ASP A 85 -4.09 -17.73 -8.63
N ILE A 86 -3.52 -18.33 -7.59
CA ILE A 86 -2.40 -17.76 -6.84
C ILE A 86 -1.11 -17.61 -7.66
N THR A 87 -1.01 -18.29 -8.80
CA THR A 87 0.21 -18.26 -9.64
C THR A 87 0.46 -16.89 -10.26
N ILE A 88 -0.56 -16.01 -10.29
CA ILE A 88 -0.38 -14.61 -10.67
C ILE A 88 0.59 -13.88 -9.73
N PHE A 89 0.64 -14.28 -8.45
CA PHE A 89 1.48 -13.67 -7.41
C PHE A 89 2.74 -14.49 -7.10
N ASN A 90 2.74 -15.79 -7.39
CA ASN A 90 3.94 -16.63 -7.35
C ASN A 90 3.85 -17.77 -8.39
N PRO A 91 4.54 -17.65 -9.54
CA PRO A 91 4.46 -18.63 -10.64
C PRO A 91 4.98 -20.02 -10.32
N ALA A 92 5.67 -20.20 -9.19
CA ALA A 92 6.15 -21.50 -8.74
C ALA A 92 5.06 -22.32 -8.02
N LEU A 93 3.92 -21.71 -7.67
CA LEU A 93 2.83 -22.37 -6.97
C LEU A 93 1.90 -23.16 -7.91
N THR A 94 0.93 -23.85 -7.34
CA THR A 94 -0.01 -24.71 -8.07
C THR A 94 -1.07 -23.87 -8.81
N PRO A 95 -1.23 -24.03 -10.13
CA PRO A 95 -2.29 -23.35 -10.88
C PRO A 95 -3.70 -23.71 -10.39
N GLY A 96 -4.60 -22.73 -10.39
CA GLY A 96 -6.01 -22.87 -9.99
C GLY A 96 -6.27 -22.97 -8.48
N GLU A 97 -5.23 -22.92 -7.64
CA GLU A 97 -5.42 -22.70 -6.21
C GLU A 97 -5.89 -21.26 -5.97
N GLN A 98 -6.83 -21.10 -5.03
CA GLN A 98 -7.41 -19.81 -4.69
C GLN A 98 -6.89 -19.33 -3.34
N ILE A 99 -6.79 -18.02 -3.17
CA ILE A 99 -6.51 -17.38 -1.88
C ILE A 99 -7.36 -16.14 -1.71
N THR A 100 -7.74 -15.83 -0.48
CA THR A 100 -8.28 -14.52 -0.14
C THR A 100 -7.17 -13.68 0.45
N LEU A 101 -6.92 -12.51 -0.14
CA LEU A 101 -6.04 -11.48 0.36
C LEU A 101 -6.86 -10.47 1.19
N SER A 102 -6.25 -9.92 2.24
CA SER A 102 -6.77 -8.72 2.91
C SER A 102 -6.29 -7.48 2.17
N ASP A 103 -7.09 -6.42 2.12
CA ASP A 103 -6.57 -5.09 1.80
C ASP A 103 -6.51 -4.29 3.09
N THR A 104 -5.31 -3.80 3.40
CA THR A 104 -5.05 -3.15 4.69
C THR A 104 -4.57 -1.73 4.46
N CYS A 105 -5.28 -0.76 5.03
CA CYS A 105 -4.83 0.62 5.08
C CYS A 105 -4.37 0.98 6.48
N TYR A 106 -3.55 2.03 6.59
CA TYR A 106 -2.98 2.44 7.86
C TYR A 106 -3.07 3.95 8.07
N LEU A 107 -3.39 4.35 9.30
CA LEU A 107 -3.19 5.73 9.76
C LEU A 107 -2.03 5.76 10.74
N VAL A 108 -1.05 6.60 10.44
CA VAL A 108 0.08 6.89 11.32
C VAL A 108 -0.12 8.25 11.96
N LYS A 109 -0.35 8.28 13.27
CA LYS A 109 -0.49 9.51 14.05
C LYS A 109 0.82 9.80 14.77
N HIS A 110 1.43 10.92 14.44
CA HIS A 110 2.70 11.38 14.96
C HIS A 110 2.52 12.78 15.60
N PRO A 111 3.32 13.19 16.60
CA PRO A 111 3.16 14.52 17.23
C PRO A 111 3.35 15.71 16.29
N LYS A 112 4.01 15.51 15.13
CA LYS A 112 4.22 16.52 14.09
C LYS A 112 3.22 16.45 12.93
N GLY A 113 2.31 15.48 12.91
CA GLY A 113 1.32 15.33 11.84
C GLY A 113 0.81 13.91 11.67
N THR A 114 -0.09 13.72 10.73
CA THR A 114 -0.79 12.46 10.45
C THR A 114 -0.55 12.03 9.01
N LEU A 115 -0.20 10.77 8.81
CA LEU A 115 -0.01 10.15 7.50
C LEU A 115 -1.07 9.07 7.29
N ILE A 116 -1.78 9.09 6.17
CA ILE A 116 -2.50 7.92 5.66
C ILE A 116 -1.58 7.16 4.69
N TRP A 117 -1.46 5.86 4.90
CA TRP A 117 -0.66 4.93 4.08
C TRP A 117 -1.58 3.89 3.45
N ASP A 118 -1.66 3.93 2.12
CA ASP A 118 -2.65 3.22 1.31
C ASP A 118 -4.11 3.58 1.67
N THR A 119 -5.02 3.33 0.74
CA THR A 119 -6.44 3.71 0.84
C THR A 119 -7.42 2.63 0.38
N GLY A 120 -6.92 1.43 0.05
CA GLY A 120 -7.74 0.25 -0.04
C GLY A 120 -8.58 0.15 -1.31
N LEU A 121 -9.51 -0.80 -1.30
CA LEU A 121 -10.57 -0.91 -2.29
C LEU A 121 -11.63 0.17 -2.12
N SER A 122 -12.34 0.45 -3.20
CA SER A 122 -13.35 1.51 -3.21
C SER A 122 -14.44 1.23 -2.19
N ASP A 123 -14.73 2.22 -1.33
CA ASP A 123 -15.86 2.20 -0.41
C ASP A 123 -17.21 2.00 -1.12
N SER A 124 -17.28 2.25 -2.43
CA SER A 124 -18.46 1.98 -3.26
C SER A 124 -18.81 0.49 -3.42
N LEU A 125 -17.88 -0.41 -3.09
CA LEU A 125 -18.11 -1.86 -3.07
C LEU A 125 -18.89 -2.34 -1.84
N LEU A 126 -19.08 -1.48 -0.84
CA LEU A 126 -19.83 -1.84 0.37
C LEU A 126 -21.25 -2.28 0.01
N GLY A 127 -21.63 -3.47 0.48
CA GLY A 127 -22.98 -4.01 0.34
C GLY A 127 -23.32 -4.60 -1.03
N VAL A 128 -22.35 -4.77 -1.93
CA VAL A 128 -22.54 -5.47 -3.21
C VAL A 128 -22.60 -6.99 -2.97
N PRO A 129 -23.75 -7.67 -3.19
CA PRO A 129 -23.87 -9.10 -2.92
C PRO A 129 -22.95 -9.93 -3.82
N GLY A 130 -22.10 -10.76 -3.21
CA GLY A 130 -21.17 -11.63 -3.95
C GLY A 130 -19.93 -10.94 -4.52
N GLY A 131 -19.69 -9.68 -4.13
CA GLY A 131 -18.53 -8.90 -4.59
C GLY A 131 -18.61 -8.48 -6.05
N VAL A 132 -17.52 -7.92 -6.56
CA VAL A 132 -17.37 -7.47 -7.95
C VAL A 132 -16.18 -8.17 -8.58
N ASP A 133 -16.40 -8.85 -9.70
CA ASP A 133 -15.29 -9.45 -10.45
C ASP A 133 -14.45 -8.37 -11.15
N ALA A 134 -13.13 -8.51 -11.07
CA ALA A 134 -12.15 -7.64 -11.70
C ALA A 134 -11.04 -8.48 -12.37
N GLY A 135 -10.17 -7.83 -13.16
CA GLY A 135 -9.06 -8.51 -13.84
C GLY A 135 -9.52 -9.64 -14.76
N ASN A 136 -10.62 -9.45 -15.50
CA ASN A 136 -11.28 -10.48 -16.31
C ASN A 136 -11.72 -11.73 -15.51
N GLY A 137 -12.12 -11.54 -14.25
CA GLY A 137 -12.64 -12.61 -13.38
C GLY A 137 -11.58 -13.34 -12.56
N VAL A 138 -10.30 -12.94 -12.67
CA VAL A 138 -9.22 -13.45 -11.80
C VAL A 138 -9.42 -13.03 -10.35
N PHE A 139 -9.99 -11.84 -10.14
CA PHE A 139 -10.23 -11.28 -8.81
C PHE A 139 -11.73 -11.14 -8.55
N ASN A 140 -12.13 -11.30 -7.31
CA ASN A 140 -13.44 -10.89 -6.80
C ASN A 140 -13.24 -10.01 -5.57
N LEU A 141 -13.71 -8.77 -5.69
CA LEU A 141 -13.44 -7.68 -4.75
C LEU A 141 -14.63 -7.50 -3.82
N SER A 142 -14.37 -7.30 -2.53
CA SER A 142 -15.43 -7.01 -1.56
C SER A 142 -14.96 -6.06 -0.47
N VAL A 143 -15.88 -5.22 0.02
CA VAL A 143 -15.64 -4.30 1.14
C VAL A 143 -16.73 -4.53 2.18
N SER A 144 -16.32 -4.79 3.42
CA SER A 144 -17.22 -5.06 4.55
C SER A 144 -17.47 -3.82 5.41
N LYS A 145 -16.49 -2.92 5.46
CA LYS A 145 -16.47 -1.67 6.22
C LYS A 145 -15.75 -0.61 5.40
N THR A 146 -16.31 0.60 5.33
CA THR A 146 -15.69 1.68 4.56
C THR A 146 -14.49 2.27 5.30
N LEU A 147 -13.44 2.67 4.59
CA LEU A 147 -12.33 3.43 5.15
C LEU A 147 -12.87 4.71 5.81
N LYS A 148 -13.81 5.39 5.16
CA LYS A 148 -14.45 6.58 5.71
C LYS A 148 -15.09 6.35 7.08
N SER A 149 -15.88 5.27 7.24
CA SER A 149 -16.53 4.97 8.52
C SER A 149 -15.54 4.65 9.64
N GLN A 150 -14.41 4.03 9.30
CA GLN A 150 -13.36 3.70 10.26
C GLN A 150 -12.59 4.92 10.75
N LEU A 151 -12.37 5.90 9.86
CA LEU A 151 -11.78 7.19 10.24
C LEU A 151 -12.74 7.99 11.13
N GLU A 152 -14.03 8.01 10.79
CA GLU A 152 -15.08 8.65 11.61
C GLU A 152 -15.16 8.02 13.02
N GLU A 153 -15.01 6.70 13.16
CA GLU A 153 -15.04 5.99 14.45
C GLU A 153 -13.92 6.42 15.41
N ILE A 154 -12.77 6.85 14.89
CA ILE A 154 -11.65 7.38 15.67
C ILE A 154 -11.56 8.91 15.63
N GLU A 155 -12.65 9.57 15.21
CA GLU A 155 -12.81 11.03 15.16
C GLU A 155 -11.76 11.74 14.28
N ILE A 156 -11.35 11.11 13.18
CA ILE A 156 -10.43 11.67 12.20
C ILE A 156 -11.22 12.19 10.99
N ASP A 157 -11.11 13.49 10.73
CA ASP A 157 -11.55 14.10 9.47
C ASP A 157 -10.51 13.81 8.38
N PRO A 158 -10.84 13.12 7.27
CA PRO A 158 -9.92 12.89 6.17
C PRO A 158 -9.29 14.18 5.60
N LEU A 159 -9.98 15.32 5.68
CA LEU A 159 -9.47 16.62 5.21
C LEU A 159 -8.44 17.25 6.17
N SER A 160 -8.27 16.69 7.37
CA SER A 160 -7.26 17.09 8.35
C SER A 160 -5.95 16.31 8.26
N ILE A 161 -5.88 15.31 7.39
CA ILE A 161 -4.67 14.50 7.18
C ILE A 161 -3.57 15.35 6.54
N ASP A 162 -2.39 15.35 7.16
CA ASP A 162 -1.25 16.15 6.71
C ASP A 162 -0.56 15.53 5.48
N TYR A 163 -0.40 14.20 5.48
CA TYR A 163 0.30 13.47 4.43
C TYR A 163 -0.50 12.29 3.91
N ILE A 164 -0.42 12.06 2.61
CA ILE A 164 -0.88 10.84 1.95
C ILE A 164 0.29 10.21 1.21
N ALA A 165 0.48 8.90 1.38
CA ALA A 165 1.44 8.13 0.62
C ALA A 165 0.84 6.75 0.32
N PHE A 166 1.30 6.15 -0.76
CA PHE A 166 0.94 4.80 -1.14
C PHE A 166 2.19 3.95 -1.21
N SER A 167 2.05 2.65 -0.94
CA SER A 167 3.09 1.69 -1.28
C SER A 167 3.36 1.73 -2.79
N HIS A 168 2.31 1.79 -3.60
CA HIS A 168 2.33 2.02 -5.04
C HIS A 168 0.92 2.38 -5.57
N LEU A 169 0.74 2.52 -6.88
CA LEU A 169 -0.50 3.06 -7.48
C LEU A 169 -1.43 2.02 -8.15
N HIS A 170 -1.49 0.77 -7.68
CA HIS A 170 -2.56 -0.14 -8.09
C HIS A 170 -3.90 0.21 -7.40
N PHE A 171 -4.97 -0.34 -7.95
CA PHE A 171 -6.36 0.08 -7.67
C PHE A 171 -6.78 -0.16 -6.21
N ASP A 172 -6.29 -1.25 -5.62
CA ASP A 172 -6.54 -1.69 -4.25
C ASP A 172 -5.73 -0.94 -3.19
N HIS A 173 -4.84 -0.05 -3.61
CA HIS A 173 -4.12 0.87 -2.72
C HIS A 173 -4.65 2.30 -2.82
N THR A 174 -5.37 2.66 -3.88
CA THR A 174 -5.63 4.06 -4.25
C THR A 174 -7.12 4.43 -4.33
N ALA A 175 -8.05 3.49 -4.16
CA ALA A 175 -9.44 3.73 -4.56
C ALA A 175 -10.19 4.78 -3.72
N ASN A 176 -9.75 5.08 -2.49
CA ASN A 176 -10.40 6.08 -1.62
C ASN A 176 -9.62 7.39 -1.50
N THR A 177 -8.69 7.65 -2.45
CA THR A 177 -7.86 8.86 -2.49
C THR A 177 -8.66 10.17 -2.42
N SER A 178 -9.87 10.19 -2.98
CA SER A 178 -10.74 11.39 -3.03
C SER A 178 -11.16 11.96 -1.68
N TYR A 179 -10.91 11.25 -0.57
CA TYR A 179 -11.16 11.78 0.78
C TYR A 179 -10.07 12.72 1.29
N PHE A 180 -8.85 12.66 0.74
CA PHE A 180 -7.65 13.29 1.31
C PHE A 180 -7.17 14.49 0.48
N LEU A 181 -8.10 15.39 0.15
CA LEU A 181 -7.87 16.49 -0.81
C LEU A 181 -6.94 17.61 -0.31
N ASN A 182 -6.62 17.65 0.98
CA ASN A 182 -5.71 18.65 1.56
C ASN A 182 -4.34 18.07 1.91
N ALA A 183 -4.16 16.74 1.84
CA ALA A 183 -2.95 16.07 2.28
C ALA A 183 -1.80 16.30 1.29
N THR A 184 -0.59 16.51 1.78
CA THR A 184 0.61 16.53 0.94
C THR A 184 0.91 15.12 0.44
N TRP A 185 0.98 14.94 -0.88
CA TRP A 185 1.25 13.64 -1.49
C TRP A 185 2.75 13.33 -1.52
N LEU A 186 3.15 12.26 -0.84
CA LEU A 186 4.52 11.72 -0.86
C LEU A 186 4.57 10.52 -1.83
N ILE A 187 5.39 10.61 -2.86
CA ILE A 187 5.45 9.60 -3.93
C ILE A 187 6.84 9.55 -4.57
N GLN A 188 7.35 8.35 -4.90
CA GLN A 188 8.57 8.23 -5.70
C GLN A 188 8.40 8.91 -7.05
N GLU A 189 9.37 9.73 -7.45
CA GLU A 189 9.34 10.49 -8.70
C GLU A 189 9.09 9.59 -9.91
N VAL A 190 9.74 8.42 -9.95
CA VAL A 190 9.58 7.43 -11.02
C VAL A 190 8.15 6.85 -11.08
N GLU A 191 7.49 6.65 -9.94
CA GLU A 191 6.11 6.15 -9.89
C GLU A 191 5.17 7.23 -10.44
N TYR A 192 5.30 8.47 -9.96
CA TYR A 192 4.48 9.60 -10.40
C TYR A 192 4.61 9.81 -11.92
N ASP A 193 5.84 9.85 -12.42
CA ASP A 193 6.09 10.16 -13.82
C ASP A 193 5.51 9.08 -14.74
N LEU A 194 5.62 7.79 -14.38
CA LEU A 194 5.01 6.69 -15.13
C LEU A 194 3.49 6.67 -15.00
N ALA A 195 2.96 6.92 -13.81
CA ALA A 195 1.53 6.91 -13.50
C ALA A 195 0.73 7.99 -14.26
N PHE A 196 1.38 9.07 -14.71
CA PHE A 196 0.77 10.09 -15.56
C PHE A 196 1.30 10.09 -17.01
N SER A 197 2.05 9.06 -17.38
CA SER A 197 2.57 8.88 -18.74
C SER A 197 1.61 8.08 -19.63
N PRO A 198 1.83 8.08 -20.96
CA PRO A 198 1.16 7.15 -21.86
C PRO A 198 1.45 5.66 -21.57
N GLN A 199 2.44 5.34 -20.72
CA GLN A 199 2.79 3.98 -20.33
C GLN A 199 2.06 3.49 -19.06
N ALA A 200 1.24 4.31 -18.41
CA ALA A 200 0.60 4.00 -17.13
C ALA A 200 -0.08 2.61 -17.10
N GLU A 201 -0.86 2.28 -18.14
CA GLU A 201 -1.58 1.01 -18.26
C GLU A 201 -0.64 -0.22 -18.32
N GLN A 202 0.61 -0.06 -18.78
CA GLN A 202 1.61 -1.14 -18.83
C GLN A 202 2.03 -1.59 -17.42
N PHE A 203 1.85 -0.72 -16.43
CA PHE A 203 2.14 -0.96 -15.02
C PHE A 203 0.87 -1.16 -14.20
N PHE A 204 -0.28 -1.36 -14.87
CA PHE A 204 -1.61 -1.51 -14.25
C PHE A 204 -2.08 -0.29 -13.46
N PHE A 205 -1.51 0.89 -13.73
CA PHE A 205 -1.97 2.13 -13.14
C PHE A 205 -3.23 2.64 -13.80
N ASN A 206 -4.16 3.13 -12.99
CA ASN A 206 -5.37 3.81 -13.44
C ASN A 206 -5.39 5.26 -12.92
N PRO A 207 -5.03 6.25 -13.76
CA PRO A 207 -4.99 7.65 -13.34
C PRO A 207 -6.29 8.20 -12.75
N GLN A 208 -7.44 7.61 -13.04
CA GLN A 208 -8.71 8.06 -12.46
C GLN A 208 -8.75 7.86 -10.94
N ASP A 209 -7.99 6.91 -10.40
CA ASP A 209 -8.02 6.58 -8.97
C ASP A 209 -7.27 7.64 -8.13
N TYR A 210 -6.25 8.29 -8.69
CA TYR A 210 -5.36 9.21 -7.96
C TYR A 210 -5.16 10.60 -8.60
N SER A 211 -5.65 10.86 -9.82
CA SER A 211 -5.48 12.15 -10.52
C SER A 211 -6.01 13.36 -9.76
N VAL A 212 -6.97 13.16 -8.84
CA VAL A 212 -7.46 14.24 -7.98
C VAL A 212 -6.34 14.87 -7.13
N LEU A 213 -5.32 14.09 -6.76
CA LEU A 213 -4.15 14.55 -5.99
C LEU A 213 -3.20 15.44 -6.78
N GLN A 214 -3.33 15.56 -8.11
CA GLN A 214 -2.51 16.51 -8.87
C GLN A 214 -2.78 17.97 -8.47
N ASN A 215 -3.87 18.22 -7.73
CA ASN A 215 -4.20 19.52 -7.17
C ASN A 215 -3.60 19.74 -5.77
N ASN A 216 -3.04 18.70 -5.15
CA ASN A 216 -2.44 18.78 -3.81
C ASN A 216 -0.97 19.18 -3.92
N ASP A 217 -0.42 19.69 -2.81
CA ASP A 217 1.03 19.78 -2.66
C ASP A 217 1.64 18.37 -2.79
N THR A 218 2.69 18.25 -3.60
CA THR A 218 3.32 16.95 -3.90
C THR A 218 4.82 17.03 -3.65
N ILE A 219 5.34 16.11 -2.83
CA ILE A 219 6.77 15.91 -2.62
C ILE A 219 7.17 14.64 -3.37
N LYS A 220 7.86 14.84 -4.50
CA LYS A 220 8.45 13.76 -5.26
C LYS A 220 9.73 13.26 -4.59
N LEU A 221 9.78 11.98 -4.29
CA LEU A 221 10.84 11.31 -3.57
C LEU A 221 11.85 10.68 -4.53
N ASN A 222 13.10 10.64 -4.11
CA ASN A 222 14.19 10.00 -4.83
C ASN A 222 14.91 9.03 -3.88
N GLY A 223 14.25 7.89 -3.57
CA GLY A 223 14.73 6.90 -2.62
C GLY A 223 14.05 6.99 -1.25
N HIS A 224 14.78 6.64 -0.18
CA HIS A 224 14.25 6.65 1.18
C HIS A 224 13.93 8.07 1.68
N TYR A 225 12.90 8.22 2.49
CA TYR A 225 12.44 9.52 2.98
C TYR A 225 11.93 9.45 4.42
N ASP A 226 12.46 10.31 5.30
CA ASP A 226 12.03 10.45 6.69
C ASP A 226 10.90 11.49 6.76
N VAL A 227 9.68 11.03 7.02
CA VAL A 227 8.46 11.83 6.89
C VAL A 227 8.42 12.98 7.90
N PHE A 228 8.94 12.74 9.11
CA PHE A 228 8.87 13.69 10.23
C PHE A 228 10.24 14.19 10.72
N GLY A 229 11.33 13.70 10.11
CA GLY A 229 12.70 14.13 10.38
C GLY A 229 13.30 13.63 11.70
N ASP A 230 12.64 12.67 12.36
CA ASP A 230 13.11 12.00 13.60
C ASP A 230 13.24 10.48 13.45
N SER A 231 13.11 10.00 12.22
CA SER A 231 13.31 8.60 11.80
C SER A 231 12.37 7.62 12.48
N SER A 232 11.25 8.11 13.03
CA SER A 232 10.16 7.28 13.55
C SER A 232 9.26 6.73 12.45
N VAL A 233 9.15 7.44 11.33
CA VAL A 233 8.35 7.06 10.15
C VAL A 233 9.19 7.32 8.91
N VAL A 234 9.62 6.26 8.25
CA VAL A 234 10.53 6.35 7.11
C VAL A 234 10.01 5.51 5.95
N ILE A 235 9.77 6.17 4.82
CA ILE A 235 9.46 5.53 3.56
C ILE A 235 10.75 4.90 3.02
N ILE A 236 10.70 3.61 2.71
CA ILE A 236 11.81 2.82 2.18
C ILE A 236 11.49 2.48 0.72
N SER A 237 12.18 3.10 -0.22
CA SER A 237 12.09 2.71 -1.64
C SER A 237 12.45 1.23 -1.81
N THR A 238 11.53 0.47 -2.41
CA THR A 238 11.60 -0.98 -2.62
C THR A 238 11.05 -1.31 -4.02
N PRO A 239 11.68 -0.80 -5.09
CA PRO A 239 11.19 -1.00 -6.46
C PRO A 239 11.20 -2.50 -6.83
N GLY A 240 10.33 -2.87 -7.76
CA GLY A 240 10.26 -4.23 -8.27
C GLY A 240 8.86 -4.60 -8.70
N HIS A 241 7.91 -4.58 -7.76
CA HIS A 241 6.49 -4.78 -8.05
C HIS A 241 5.97 -3.70 -9.01
N THR A 242 6.20 -2.45 -8.63
CA THR A 242 6.18 -1.31 -9.56
C THR A 242 7.52 -0.59 -9.54
N PRO A 243 7.82 0.25 -10.55
CA PRO A 243 9.11 0.94 -10.64
C PRO A 243 9.42 1.89 -9.47
N GLY A 244 8.41 2.44 -8.81
CA GLY A 244 8.57 3.29 -7.62
C GLY A 244 7.84 2.77 -6.40
N HIS A 245 7.62 1.45 -6.32
CA HIS A 245 7.11 0.80 -5.11
C HIS A 245 7.96 1.17 -3.87
N GLN A 246 7.29 1.34 -2.74
CA GLN A 246 7.88 1.74 -1.46
C GLN A 246 7.20 1.03 -0.29
N ALA A 247 7.98 0.73 0.75
CA ALA A 247 7.55 0.16 2.01
C ALA A 247 7.60 1.25 3.11
N LEU A 248 6.95 1.02 4.25
CA LEU A 248 6.96 1.96 5.37
C LEU A 248 7.62 1.35 6.60
N TYR A 249 8.72 1.93 7.04
CA TYR A 249 9.34 1.63 8.33
C TYR A 249 8.76 2.52 9.43
N LEU A 250 8.42 1.90 10.56
CA LEU A 250 7.85 2.53 11.75
C LEU A 250 8.67 2.12 12.97
N ASN A 251 9.05 3.07 13.83
CA ASN A 251 9.70 2.79 15.11
C ASN A 251 8.70 2.98 16.26
N LEU A 252 7.82 1.99 16.43
CA LEU A 252 6.82 1.96 17.51
C LEU A 252 7.51 1.60 18.84
N ALA A 253 7.20 2.33 19.91
CA ALA A 253 7.82 2.20 21.21
C ALA A 253 7.52 0.86 21.91
N GLU A 254 6.29 0.34 21.83
CA GLU A 254 5.90 -0.92 22.49
C GLU A 254 5.95 -2.11 21.52
N THR A 255 5.43 -1.92 20.32
CA THR A 255 5.37 -2.93 19.27
C THR A 255 6.76 -3.21 18.71
N GLY A 256 7.65 -2.22 18.78
CA GLY A 256 8.98 -2.26 18.21
C GLY A 256 9.01 -1.87 16.74
N PRO A 257 10.22 -1.86 16.15
CA PRO A 257 10.43 -1.54 14.75
C PRO A 257 9.58 -2.45 13.85
N THR A 258 8.86 -1.87 12.91
CA THR A 258 7.88 -2.56 12.06
C THR A 258 8.01 -2.06 10.63
N ILE A 259 7.94 -2.96 9.66
CA ILE A 259 7.94 -2.65 8.22
C ILE A 259 6.60 -3.10 7.64
N LEU A 260 5.85 -2.15 7.07
CA LEU A 260 4.68 -2.42 6.24
C LEU A 260 5.18 -2.64 4.80
N SER A 261 4.96 -3.83 4.26
CA SER A 261 5.66 -4.24 3.04
C SER A 261 5.14 -3.63 1.74
N GLY A 262 3.91 -3.09 1.72
CA GLY A 262 3.19 -2.99 0.46
C GLY A 262 3.11 -4.35 -0.23
N ASP A 263 3.32 -4.32 -1.54
CA ASP A 263 3.27 -5.47 -2.45
C ASP A 263 4.64 -6.03 -2.77
N LEU A 264 5.64 -5.68 -1.95
CA LEU A 264 6.91 -6.39 -1.95
C LEU A 264 6.66 -7.90 -1.79
N TYR A 265 5.77 -8.26 -0.85
CA TYR A 265 5.25 -9.61 -0.67
C TYR A 265 3.73 -9.53 -0.62
N HIS A 266 3.01 -10.48 -1.22
CA HIS A 266 1.53 -10.50 -1.15
C HIS A 266 1.05 -11.37 0.02
N PHE A 267 1.76 -12.46 0.32
CA PHE A 267 1.48 -13.32 1.48
C PHE A 267 2.77 -13.99 1.97
N GLN A 268 2.76 -14.55 3.19
CA GLN A 268 3.95 -15.12 3.84
C GLN A 268 4.78 -16.05 2.94
N GLN A 269 4.14 -16.92 2.15
CA GLN A 269 4.84 -17.85 1.27
C GLN A 269 5.66 -17.14 0.16
N ASN A 270 5.24 -15.97 -0.34
CA ASN A 270 6.07 -15.17 -1.26
C ASN A 270 7.43 -14.86 -0.65
N ARG A 271 7.45 -14.51 0.64
CA ARG A 271 8.69 -14.21 1.33
C ARG A 271 9.53 -15.46 1.54
N GLU A 272 8.93 -16.54 2.04
CA GLU A 272 9.65 -17.79 2.36
C GLU A 272 10.32 -18.41 1.14
N GLU A 273 9.67 -18.31 -0.04
CA GLU A 273 10.16 -18.89 -1.29
C GLU A 273 10.89 -17.87 -2.18
N TYR A 274 10.96 -16.60 -1.76
CA TYR A 274 11.40 -15.49 -2.62
C TYR A 274 10.64 -15.44 -3.96
N GLY A 275 9.34 -15.78 -3.91
CA GLY A 275 8.43 -15.82 -5.05
C GLY A 275 7.72 -14.47 -5.25
N PHE A 276 7.54 -14.07 -6.50
CA PHE A 276 6.92 -12.79 -6.86
C PHE A 276 6.21 -12.86 -8.22
N PRO A 277 5.29 -11.93 -8.53
CA PRO A 277 4.58 -11.91 -9.80
C PRO A 277 5.50 -11.85 -11.03
N VAL A 278 5.10 -12.48 -12.15
CA VAL A 278 5.91 -12.45 -13.40
C VAL A 278 6.14 -11.06 -13.96
N PHE A 279 5.24 -10.11 -13.66
CA PHE A 279 5.32 -8.74 -14.17
C PHE A 279 6.27 -7.86 -13.34
N ASN A 280 6.76 -8.34 -12.20
CA ASN A 280 7.76 -7.63 -11.42
C ASN A 280 9.09 -7.52 -12.18
N THR A 281 9.81 -6.43 -11.94
CA THR A 281 11.20 -6.29 -12.38
C THR A 281 12.12 -7.13 -11.49
N LYS A 282 12.43 -8.37 -11.93
CA LYS A 282 13.22 -9.35 -11.15
C LYS A 282 14.45 -8.79 -10.44
N LYS A 283 15.28 -8.01 -11.14
CA LYS A 283 16.52 -7.46 -10.55
C LYS A 283 16.23 -6.56 -9.35
N GLU A 284 15.25 -5.67 -9.50
CA GLU A 284 14.86 -4.70 -8.46
C GLU A 284 14.12 -5.42 -7.32
N THR A 285 13.22 -6.36 -7.61
CA THR A 285 12.54 -7.16 -6.58
C THR A 285 13.52 -7.93 -5.71
N VAL A 286 14.50 -8.63 -6.30
CA VAL A 286 15.52 -9.37 -5.54
C VAL A 286 16.39 -8.45 -4.69
N HIS A 287 16.71 -7.25 -5.20
CA HIS A 287 17.44 -6.26 -4.41
C HIS A 287 16.58 -5.73 -3.25
N SER A 288 15.33 -5.38 -3.49
CA SER A 288 14.38 -4.93 -2.46
C SER A 288 14.14 -6.00 -1.39
N PHE A 289 14.09 -7.27 -1.75
CA PHE A 289 14.07 -8.39 -0.80
C PHE A 289 15.30 -8.39 0.10
N ALA A 290 16.50 -8.32 -0.49
CA ALA A 290 17.74 -8.29 0.27
C ALA A 290 17.82 -7.09 1.22
N LEU A 291 17.39 -5.90 0.77
CA LEU A 291 17.33 -4.71 1.63
C LEU A 291 16.36 -4.91 2.81
N VAL A 292 15.18 -5.47 2.58
CA VAL A 292 14.20 -5.69 3.65
C VAL A 292 14.67 -6.79 4.61
N ASP A 293 15.30 -7.85 4.13
CA ASP A 293 15.91 -8.85 5.01
C ASP A 293 17.01 -8.24 5.89
N ASP A 294 17.92 -7.44 5.30
CA ASP A 294 18.95 -6.72 6.06
C ASP A 294 18.33 -5.78 7.11
N LEU A 295 17.25 -5.05 6.76
CA LEU A 295 16.55 -4.19 7.71
C LEU A 295 15.92 -5.00 8.86
N LEU A 296 15.27 -6.11 8.56
CA LEU A 296 14.62 -6.95 9.57
C LEU A 296 15.66 -7.53 10.54
N ASP A 297 16.80 -8.00 10.03
CA ASP A 297 17.88 -8.56 10.82
C ASP A 297 18.62 -7.49 11.65
N GLU A 298 19.06 -6.40 11.01
CA GLU A 298 19.90 -5.38 11.66
C GLU A 298 19.15 -4.49 12.65
N LEU A 299 17.83 -4.35 12.45
CA LEU A 299 16.95 -3.52 13.28
C LEU A 299 16.06 -4.34 14.21
N ASN A 300 16.12 -5.68 14.13
CA ASN A 300 15.17 -6.58 14.81
C ASN A 300 13.72 -6.14 14.57
N ALA A 301 13.43 -5.81 13.31
CA ALA A 301 12.13 -5.29 12.91
C ALA A 301 11.14 -6.43 12.60
N LYS A 302 9.86 -6.16 12.82
CA LYS A 302 8.75 -7.02 12.42
C LYS A 302 8.37 -6.71 10.97
N LEU A 303 7.97 -7.73 10.22
CA LEU A 303 7.40 -7.56 8.89
C LEU A 303 5.89 -7.74 8.94
N TRP A 304 5.15 -6.79 8.39
CA TRP A 304 3.70 -6.84 8.24
C TRP A 304 3.39 -6.86 6.75
N ILE A 305 2.92 -8.01 6.27
CA ILE A 305 2.54 -8.22 4.86
C ILE A 305 1.09 -7.77 4.69
N GLN A 306 0.85 -6.75 3.87
CA GLN A 306 -0.45 -6.06 3.82
C GLN A 306 -1.58 -6.94 3.29
N HIS A 307 -1.25 -7.86 2.38
CA HIS A 307 -2.21 -8.78 1.77
C HIS A 307 -2.30 -10.17 2.43
N ASP A 308 -1.54 -10.41 3.50
CA ASP A 308 -1.57 -11.67 4.22
C ASP A 308 -2.80 -11.77 5.13
N LYS A 309 -3.86 -12.43 4.64
CA LYS A 309 -5.12 -12.55 5.36
C LYS A 309 -5.00 -13.26 6.72
N PRO A 310 -4.29 -14.39 6.86
CA PRO A 310 -4.00 -14.98 8.17
C PRO A 310 -3.35 -13.99 9.16
N PHE A 311 -2.35 -13.24 8.72
CA PHE A 311 -1.71 -12.22 9.56
C PHE A 311 -2.67 -11.09 9.92
N PHE A 312 -3.39 -10.54 8.94
CA PHE A 312 -4.40 -9.51 9.14
C PHE A 312 -5.44 -9.91 10.20
N ASN A 313 -5.94 -11.15 10.14
CA ASN A 313 -6.92 -11.67 11.10
C ASN A 313 -6.37 -11.79 12.53
N SER A 314 -5.04 -11.74 12.72
CA SER A 314 -4.40 -11.73 14.03
C SER A 314 -4.22 -10.33 14.62
N LEU A 315 -4.44 -9.28 13.82
CA LEU A 315 -4.24 -7.90 14.23
C LEU A 315 -5.44 -7.36 15.03
N ASN A 316 -5.16 -6.52 16.02
CA ASN A 316 -6.14 -5.60 16.58
C ASN A 316 -6.40 -4.47 15.57
N LEU A 317 -7.61 -4.41 15.01
CA LEU A 317 -8.03 -3.38 14.07
C LEU A 317 -8.54 -2.13 14.79
N SER A 318 -8.60 -1.00 14.07
CA SER A 318 -9.23 0.24 14.53
C SER A 318 -10.63 -0.04 15.11
N PRO A 319 -10.98 0.51 16.29
CA PRO A 319 -10.38 1.67 16.95
C PRO A 319 -9.13 1.38 17.81
N ALA A 320 -8.68 0.12 17.90
CA ALA A 320 -7.40 -0.18 18.53
C ALA A 320 -6.23 0.37 17.70
N PHE A 321 -5.08 0.53 18.35
CA PHE A 321 -3.85 0.99 17.71
C PHE A 321 -2.63 0.28 18.30
N TYR A 322 -1.53 0.35 17.57
CA TYR A 322 -0.20 -0.07 18.00
C TYR A 322 0.63 1.17 18.29
N GLN A 323 1.41 1.13 19.36
CA GLN A 323 2.37 2.16 19.73
C GLN A 323 3.70 1.53 20.10
#